data_AF-A0A2D6M0S6-F1
#
_entry.id   AF-A0A2D6M0S6-F1
#
_cell.length_a   1.000
_cell.length_b   1.000
_cell.length_c   1.000
_cell.angle_alpha   90.00
_cell.angle_beta   90.00
_cell.angle_gamma   90.00
#
_symmetry.space_group_name_H-M   'P 1'
#
loop_
_entity.id
_entity.type
_entity.pdbx_description
1 polymer ?
#
loop_
_entity_poly.entity_id
_entity_poly.type
_entity_poly.pdbx_seq_one_letter_code
_entity_poly.pdbx_strand_id
1 'polypeptide(L)'
;MENVIQFVANYKDWQSIKKLKIEEKTGPKMIMEFLVSLGTSFDQKIEENLRKEVDLEKVDAALAEIEFGKSEEEIASAIKAVNKRNVSAVIKEITENLALQKNEQKELQQFCKIYALRKALANCGLMVDYSEVDIPGMKRTKKKRKV
;
A
#
# COMPACT_ATOMS: atom_id res chain seq x y z
N MET A 1 17.55 -26.23 12.26
CA MET A 1 16.21 -25.69 11.94
C MET A 1 16.10 -25.60 10.43
N GLU A 2 14.97 -25.95 9.83
CA GLU A 2 14.76 -25.69 8.39
C GLU A 2 14.75 -24.17 8.15
N ASN A 3 15.50 -23.69 7.16
CA ASN A 3 15.48 -22.28 6.77
C ASN A 3 14.23 -22.02 5.93
N VAL A 4 13.34 -21.17 6.41
CA VAL A 4 12.04 -20.92 5.77
C VAL A 4 11.59 -19.48 6.01
N ILE A 5 10.95 -18.89 4.99
CA ILE A 5 10.19 -17.65 5.14
C ILE A 5 8.71 -18.01 5.00
N GLN A 6 7.91 -17.70 6.01
CA GLN A 6 6.50 -18.08 6.05
C GLN A 6 5.63 -16.89 6.46
N PHE A 7 4.55 -16.69 5.72
CA PHE A 7 3.48 -15.77 6.02
C PHE A 7 2.15 -16.53 6.12
N VAL A 8 1.45 -16.34 7.23
CA VAL A 8 0.12 -16.92 7.49
C VAL A 8 -0.78 -15.81 7.99
N ALA A 9 -1.89 -15.59 7.30
CA ALA A 9 -2.98 -14.74 7.74
C ALA A 9 -4.29 -15.53 7.71
N ASN A 10 -5.05 -15.41 8.79
CA ASN A 10 -6.41 -15.93 8.91
C ASN A 10 -7.23 -14.91 9.71
N TYR A 11 -7.85 -13.97 9.01
CA TYR A 11 -8.63 -12.88 9.61
C TYR A 11 -9.89 -12.61 8.79
N LYS A 12 -11.06 -12.91 9.36
CA LYS A 12 -12.36 -12.82 8.66
C LYS A 12 -12.26 -13.54 7.30
N ASP A 13 -12.56 -12.85 6.20
CA ASP A 13 -12.50 -13.39 4.84
C ASP A 13 -11.08 -13.39 4.23
N TRP A 14 -10.07 -12.89 4.96
CA TRP A 14 -8.68 -12.91 4.51
C TRP A 14 -7.96 -14.16 5.04
N GLN A 15 -7.82 -15.14 4.16
CA GLN A 15 -7.00 -16.33 4.37
C GLN A 15 -5.85 -16.34 3.36
N SER A 16 -4.61 -16.35 3.85
CA SER A 16 -3.41 -16.38 3.01
C SER A 16 -2.31 -17.18 3.68
N ILE A 17 -1.83 -18.21 2.99
CA ILE A 17 -0.66 -18.99 3.40
C ILE A 17 0.35 -18.93 2.28
N LYS A 18 1.51 -18.33 2.55
CA LYS A 18 2.64 -18.24 1.62
C LYS A 18 3.88 -18.74 2.34
N LYS A 19 4.59 -19.70 1.76
CA LYS A 19 5.77 -20.32 2.35
C LYS A 19 6.85 -20.51 1.30
N LEU A 20 8.06 -20.07 1.60
CA LEU A 20 9.26 -20.32 0.80
C LEU A 20 10.25 -21.10 1.66
N LYS A 21 10.53 -22.34 1.26
CA LYS A 21 11.65 -23.11 1.84
C LYS A 21 12.95 -22.64 1.20
N ILE A 22 13.99 -22.45 2.01
CA ILE A 22 15.31 -22.02 1.56
C ILE A 22 16.20 -23.25 1.41
N GLU A 23 16.42 -23.64 0.16
CA GLU A 23 17.32 -24.72 -0.26
C GLU A 23 18.58 -24.14 -0.91
N GLU A 24 19.59 -24.97 -1.20
CA GLU A 24 20.86 -24.54 -1.80
C GLU A 24 20.68 -23.73 -3.10
N LYS A 25 19.66 -24.06 -3.89
CA LYS A 25 19.32 -23.35 -5.13
C LYS A 25 18.54 -22.06 -4.91
N THR A 26 18.08 -21.78 -3.69
CA THR A 26 17.25 -20.61 -3.37
C THR A 26 18.12 -19.36 -3.30
N GLY A 27 18.34 -18.75 -4.45
CA GLY A 27 19.10 -17.51 -4.56
C GLY A 27 18.32 -16.28 -4.06
N PRO A 28 19.03 -15.16 -3.79
CA PRO A 28 18.44 -13.91 -3.30
C PRO A 28 17.29 -13.37 -4.17
N LYS A 29 17.35 -13.58 -5.50
CA LYS A 29 16.26 -13.19 -6.41
C LYS A 29 14.94 -13.87 -6.07
N MET A 30 14.94 -15.17 -5.76
CA MET A 30 13.71 -15.90 -5.39
C MET A 30 13.15 -15.42 -4.05
N ILE A 31 14.03 -15.06 -3.12
CA ILE A 31 13.64 -14.46 -1.83
C ILE A 31 12.98 -13.10 -2.07
N MET A 32 13.61 -12.24 -2.88
CA MET A 32 13.07 -10.93 -3.24
C MET A 32 11.68 -11.06 -3.90
N GLU A 33 11.55 -11.91 -4.93
CA GLU A 33 10.26 -12.14 -5.59
C GLU A 33 9.20 -12.64 -4.60
N PHE A 34 9.56 -13.56 -3.69
CA PHE A 34 8.64 -14.03 -2.66
C PHE A 34 8.18 -12.91 -1.71
N LEU A 35 9.10 -12.07 -1.23
CA LEU A 35 8.79 -10.96 -0.33
C LEU A 35 7.90 -9.90 -1.00
N VAL A 36 8.14 -9.58 -2.27
CA VAL A 36 7.26 -8.68 -3.04
C VAL A 36 5.84 -9.24 -3.13
N SER A 37 5.70 -10.56 -3.26
CA SER A 37 4.39 -11.21 -3.27
C SER A 37 3.64 -10.98 -1.95
N LEU A 38 4.35 -10.86 -0.82
CA LEU A 38 3.74 -10.57 0.48
C LEU A 38 3.32 -9.10 0.55
N GLY A 39 4.19 -8.18 0.12
CA GLY A 39 3.97 -6.73 0.13
C GLY A 39 2.65 -6.32 -0.55
N THR A 40 2.39 -6.85 -1.75
CA THR A 40 1.14 -6.58 -2.50
C THR A 40 -0.12 -6.88 -1.68
N SER A 41 -0.08 -7.93 -0.86
CA SER A 41 -1.22 -8.30 0.00
C SER A 41 -1.32 -7.49 1.29
N PHE A 42 -0.24 -6.85 1.75
CA PHE A 42 -0.25 -6.08 2.98
C PHE A 42 -0.85 -4.71 2.79
N ASP A 43 -0.37 -3.95 1.81
CA ASP A 43 -0.78 -2.56 1.62
C ASP A 43 -2.28 -2.44 1.33
N GLN A 44 -2.79 -3.29 0.45
CA GLN A 44 -4.23 -3.37 0.18
C GLN A 44 -5.02 -3.65 1.47
N LYS A 45 -4.52 -4.54 2.34
CA LYS A 45 -5.20 -4.88 3.60
C LYS A 45 -5.06 -3.77 4.64
N ILE A 46 -3.99 -3.00 4.64
CA ILE A 46 -3.86 -1.80 5.46
C ILE A 46 -4.93 -0.79 5.02
N GLU A 47 -5.00 -0.48 3.73
CA GLU A 47 -5.98 0.48 3.19
C GLU A 47 -7.43 0.03 3.41
N GLU A 48 -7.74 -1.25 3.19
CA GLU A 48 -9.07 -1.82 3.45
C GLU A 48 -9.49 -1.70 4.93
N ASN A 49 -8.56 -1.78 5.87
CA ASN A 49 -8.87 -1.58 7.28
C ASN A 49 -8.88 -0.09 7.64
N LEU A 50 -8.02 0.73 7.04
CA LEU A 50 -8.04 2.18 7.23
C LEU A 50 -9.38 2.79 6.79
N ARG A 51 -9.96 2.34 5.66
CA ARG A 51 -11.31 2.73 5.20
C ARG A 51 -12.44 2.39 6.16
N LYS A 52 -12.24 1.46 7.09
CA LYS A 52 -13.24 1.12 8.11
C LYS A 52 -13.20 2.10 9.29
N GLU A 53 -12.06 2.74 9.50
CA GLU A 53 -11.83 3.68 10.59
C GLU A 53 -12.05 5.15 10.15
N VAL A 54 -11.71 5.48 8.89
CA VAL A 54 -11.82 6.84 8.34
C VAL A 54 -12.46 6.87 6.96
N ASP A 55 -13.11 7.99 6.64
CA ASP A 55 -13.66 8.31 5.32
C ASP A 55 -12.52 8.72 4.36
N LEU A 56 -11.86 7.72 3.76
CA LEU A 56 -10.78 7.97 2.79
C LEU A 56 -11.31 8.51 1.46
N GLU A 57 -12.60 8.39 1.18
CA GLU A 57 -13.25 8.93 -0.01
C GLU A 57 -13.12 10.45 -0.05
N LYS A 58 -13.14 11.12 1.10
CA LYS A 58 -12.81 12.55 1.21
C LYS A 58 -11.36 12.87 0.83
N VAL A 59 -10.41 12.01 1.20
CA VAL A 59 -9.00 12.16 0.79
C VAL A 59 -8.87 11.96 -0.71
N ASP A 60 -9.53 10.94 -1.25
CA ASP A 60 -9.57 10.66 -2.70
C ASP A 60 -10.16 11.84 -3.48
N ALA A 61 -11.23 12.47 -2.98
CA ALA A 61 -11.81 13.67 -3.56
C ALA A 61 -10.84 14.86 -3.53
N ALA A 62 -10.16 15.10 -2.40
CA ALA A 62 -9.17 16.17 -2.27
C ALA A 62 -7.96 15.97 -3.20
N LEU A 63 -7.58 14.72 -3.47
CA LEU A 63 -6.52 14.41 -4.43
C LEU A 63 -6.97 14.60 -5.89
N ALA A 64 -8.26 14.39 -6.19
CA ALA A 64 -8.78 14.56 -7.55
C ALA A 64 -8.73 16.03 -8.03
N GLU A 65 -8.65 16.99 -7.11
CA GLU A 65 -8.45 18.42 -7.42
C GLU A 65 -7.00 18.77 -7.77
N ILE A 66 -6.05 17.83 -7.64
CA ILE A 66 -4.64 18.05 -7.93
C ILE A 66 -4.36 17.62 -9.37
N GLU A 67 -3.70 18.49 -10.13
CA GLU A 67 -3.16 18.12 -11.44
C GLU A 67 -1.92 17.23 -11.25
N PHE A 68 -1.97 16.05 -11.85
CA PHE A 68 -0.85 15.10 -11.86
C PHE A 68 -0.23 15.06 -13.25
N GLY A 69 1.09 15.01 -13.28
CA GLY A 69 1.87 14.92 -14.50
C GLY A 69 3.15 14.12 -14.27
N LYS A 70 3.93 13.95 -15.33
CA LYS A 70 5.13 13.09 -15.33
C LYS A 70 6.44 13.87 -15.41
N SER A 71 6.39 15.19 -15.66
CA SER A 71 7.59 16.02 -15.61
C SER A 71 8.08 16.19 -14.17
N GLU A 72 9.34 16.55 -14.00
CA GLU A 72 9.92 16.81 -12.67
C GLU A 72 9.17 17.93 -11.94
N GLU A 73 8.82 19.01 -12.67
CA GLU A 73 8.07 20.15 -12.13
C GLU A 73 6.64 19.76 -11.73
N GLU A 74 5.98 18.91 -12.52
CA GLU A 74 4.64 18.39 -12.22
C GLU A 74 4.66 17.47 -11.00
N ILE A 75 5.63 16.57 -10.90
CA ILE A 75 5.83 15.69 -9.75
C ILE A 75 6.07 16.51 -8.48
N ALA A 76 6.98 17.48 -8.54
CA ALA A 76 7.28 18.36 -7.40
C ALA A 76 6.04 19.16 -6.98
N SER A 77 5.26 19.63 -7.95
CA SER A 77 4.02 20.37 -7.71
C SER A 77 2.95 19.49 -7.06
N ALA A 78 2.80 18.24 -7.49
CA ALA A 78 1.89 17.27 -6.90
C ALA A 78 2.27 16.94 -5.45
N ILE A 79 3.55 16.64 -5.17
CA ILE A 79 4.04 16.40 -3.80
C ILE A 79 3.79 17.61 -2.91
N LYS A 80 4.05 18.81 -3.43
CA LYS A 80 3.77 20.06 -2.70
C LYS A 80 2.27 20.21 -2.43
N ALA A 81 1.41 19.90 -3.39
CA ALA A 81 -0.04 19.98 -3.25
C ALA A 81 -0.61 19.00 -2.21
N VAL A 82 -0.12 17.75 -2.18
CA VAL A 82 -0.49 16.77 -1.15
C VAL A 82 -0.09 17.26 0.25
N ASN A 83 1.06 17.92 0.36
CA ASN A 83 1.54 18.49 1.61
C ASN A 83 0.93 19.87 1.95
N LYS A 84 0.11 20.46 1.07
CA LYS A 84 -0.59 21.72 1.36
C LYS A 84 -1.67 21.51 2.41
N ARG A 85 -2.10 22.65 2.96
CA ARG A 85 -3.13 22.74 4.00
C ARG A 85 -4.45 22.05 3.60
N ASN A 86 -4.82 21.99 2.32
CA ASN A 86 -6.11 21.42 1.90
C ASN A 86 -6.21 19.92 2.21
N VAL A 87 -5.32 19.09 1.65
CA VAL A 87 -5.30 17.64 1.93
C VAL A 87 -5.02 17.36 3.41
N SER A 88 -4.09 18.12 4.02
CA SER A 88 -3.80 17.98 5.44
C SER A 88 -4.99 18.35 6.35
N ALA A 89 -5.82 19.32 5.95
CA ALA A 89 -7.02 19.71 6.70
C ALA A 89 -8.10 18.63 6.60
N VAL A 90 -8.31 18.04 5.41
CA VAL A 90 -9.23 16.92 5.23
C VAL A 90 -8.80 15.71 6.07
N ILE A 91 -7.51 15.36 6.05
CA ILE A 91 -6.97 14.27 6.88
C ILE A 91 -7.18 14.56 8.37
N LYS A 92 -7.00 15.82 8.79
CA LYS A 92 -7.24 16.23 10.16
C LYS A 92 -8.73 16.12 10.53
N GLU A 93 -9.63 16.57 9.66
CA GLU A 93 -11.08 16.47 9.85
C GLU A 93 -11.55 15.03 10.04
N ILE A 94 -11.17 14.12 9.12
CA ILE A 94 -11.64 12.73 9.18
C ILE A 94 -11.08 11.95 10.38
N THR A 95 -9.96 12.38 10.94
CA THR A 95 -9.32 11.70 12.09
C THR A 95 -9.71 12.32 13.43
N GLU A 96 -9.95 13.63 13.51
CA GLU A 96 -10.38 14.31 14.74
C GLU A 96 -11.86 14.07 15.06
N ASN A 97 -12.67 13.75 14.04
CA ASN A 97 -14.06 13.33 14.23
C ASN A 97 -14.19 11.97 14.93
N LEU A 98 -13.08 11.23 15.08
CA LEU A 98 -13.05 9.99 15.81
C LEU A 98 -12.85 10.25 17.30
N ALA A 99 -13.66 9.59 18.14
CA ALA A 99 -13.57 9.64 19.60
C ALA A 99 -12.35 8.84 20.13
N LEU A 100 -11.17 9.12 19.59
CA LEU A 100 -9.90 8.46 19.87
C LEU A 100 -8.97 9.34 20.68
N GLN A 101 -7.94 8.74 21.29
CA GLN A 101 -6.91 9.51 21.98
C GLN A 101 -6.05 10.29 20.99
N LYS A 102 -5.47 11.41 21.44
CA LYS A 102 -4.63 12.29 20.62
C LYS A 102 -3.47 11.58 19.91
N ASN A 103 -2.90 10.53 20.51
CA ASN A 103 -1.81 9.78 19.91
C ASN A 103 -2.30 8.82 18.81
N GLU A 104 -3.44 8.15 19.03
CA GLU A 104 -4.08 7.28 18.04
C GLU A 104 -4.58 8.09 16.84
N GLN A 105 -5.14 9.28 17.07
CA GLN A 105 -5.51 10.21 16.01
C GLN A 105 -4.29 10.60 15.16
N LYS A 106 -3.14 10.88 15.78
CA LYS A 106 -1.90 11.19 15.06
C LYS A 106 -1.39 10.01 14.23
N GLU A 107 -1.50 8.80 14.75
CA GLU A 107 -1.14 7.58 14.04
C GLU A 107 -2.02 7.39 12.79
N LEU A 108 -3.34 7.52 12.93
CA LEU A 108 -4.26 7.48 11.78
C LEU A 108 -3.99 8.59 10.77
N GLN A 109 -3.64 9.80 11.22
CA GLN A 109 -3.23 10.88 10.32
C GLN A 109 -1.98 10.51 9.52
N GLN A 110 -1.02 9.81 10.12
CA GLN A 110 0.18 9.34 9.42
C GLN A 110 -0.17 8.29 8.37
N PHE A 111 -1.04 7.33 8.70
CA PHE A 111 -1.54 6.35 7.73
C PHE A 111 -2.24 7.03 6.54
N CYS A 112 -3.12 8.00 6.80
CA CYS A 112 -3.80 8.77 5.74
C CYS A 112 -2.83 9.58 4.88
N LYS A 113 -1.78 10.15 5.47
CA LYS A 113 -0.74 10.90 4.72
C LYS A 113 0.07 9.99 3.81
N ILE A 114 0.46 8.81 4.30
CA ILE A 114 1.17 7.81 3.51
C ILE A 114 0.30 7.36 2.33
N TYR A 115 -0.97 7.05 2.61
CA TYR A 115 -1.96 6.71 1.60
C TYR A 115 -2.08 7.80 0.51
N ALA A 116 -2.25 9.06 0.93
CA ALA A 116 -2.38 10.19 0.00
C ALA A 116 -1.13 10.40 -0.86
N LEU A 117 0.07 10.30 -0.25
CA LEU A 117 1.33 10.44 -0.95
C LEU A 117 1.56 9.30 -1.95
N ARG A 118 1.29 8.05 -1.56
CA ARG A 118 1.41 6.88 -2.45
C ARG A 118 0.53 7.04 -3.69
N LYS A 119 -0.74 7.39 -3.50
CA LYS A 119 -1.66 7.65 -4.61
C LYS A 119 -1.21 8.79 -5.52
N ALA A 120 -0.73 9.89 -4.94
CA ALA A 120 -0.25 11.03 -5.72
C ALA A 120 0.95 10.67 -6.59
N LEU A 121 1.94 9.98 -6.02
CA LEU A 121 3.12 9.53 -6.76
C LEU A 121 2.76 8.51 -7.85
N ALA A 122 1.85 7.58 -7.55
CA ALA A 122 1.32 6.63 -8.53
C ALA A 122 0.58 7.34 -9.68
N ASN A 123 -0.21 8.37 -9.39
CA ASN A 123 -0.88 9.20 -10.42
C ASN A 123 0.12 9.98 -11.27
N CYS A 124 1.29 10.34 -10.73
CA CYS A 124 2.40 10.89 -11.51
C CYS A 124 3.17 9.81 -12.32
N GLY A 125 2.74 8.56 -12.29
CA GLY A 125 3.38 7.45 -13.02
C GLY A 125 4.70 6.97 -12.41
N LEU A 126 4.96 7.31 -11.15
CA LEU A 126 6.12 6.78 -10.41
C LEU A 126 5.76 5.42 -9.81
N MET A 127 6.72 4.49 -9.86
CA MET A 127 6.58 3.20 -9.18
C MET A 127 6.89 3.39 -7.70
N VAL A 128 5.88 3.26 -6.84
CA VAL A 128 6.00 3.53 -5.40
C VAL A 128 6.22 2.23 -4.64
N ASP A 129 5.59 1.16 -5.11
CA ASP A 129 5.62 -0.13 -4.45
C ASP A 129 6.33 -1.20 -5.28
N TYR A 130 7.09 -2.07 -4.61
CA TYR A 130 7.71 -3.22 -5.27
C TYR A 130 6.68 -4.15 -5.92
N SER A 131 5.42 -4.11 -5.48
CA SER A 131 4.31 -4.86 -6.09
C SER A 131 3.96 -4.42 -7.51
N GLU A 132 4.36 -3.22 -7.92
CA GLU A 132 4.13 -2.71 -9.28
C GLU A 132 5.08 -3.31 -10.31
N VAL A 133 6.13 -4.01 -9.87
CA VAL A 133 7.08 -4.69 -10.75
C VAL A 133 6.41 -5.93 -11.37
N ASP A 134 6.40 -6.03 -12.70
CA ASP A 134 6.01 -7.28 -13.37
C ASP A 134 7.07 -8.34 -13.12
N ILE A 135 6.78 -9.26 -12.19
CA ILE A 135 7.65 -10.38 -11.84
C ILE A 135 7.22 -11.60 -12.66
N PRO A 136 7.97 -12.01 -13.71
CA PRO A 136 7.58 -13.12 -14.58
C PRO A 136 7.43 -14.45 -13.82
N GLY A 137 8.18 -14.62 -12.72
CA GLY A 137 8.09 -15.78 -11.82
C GLY A 137 6.72 -15.94 -11.16
N MET A 138 5.96 -14.86 -10.94
CA MET A 138 4.62 -14.90 -10.33
C MET A 138 3.50 -15.25 -11.31
N LYS A 139 3.70 -15.13 -12.62
CA LYS A 139 2.70 -15.57 -13.62
C LYS A 139 2.53 -17.10 -13.62
N ARG A 140 3.52 -17.85 -13.13
CA ARG A 140 3.52 -19.31 -13.10
C ARG A 140 2.56 -19.91 -12.05
N THR A 141 2.05 -19.13 -11.10
CA THR A 141 1.08 -19.59 -10.08
C THR A 141 -0.39 -19.49 -10.50
N LYS A 142 -0.71 -18.97 -11.70
CA LYS A 142 -2.06 -19.04 -12.29
C LYS A 142 -2.14 -20.10 -13.40
N LYS A 143 -2.21 -21.38 -13.01
CA LYS A 143 -2.97 -22.39 -13.77
C LYS A 143 -3.73 -23.27 -12.78
N LYS A 144 -4.95 -22.82 -12.42
CA LYS A 144 -5.99 -23.76 -11.95
C LYS A 144 -6.27 -24.71 -13.12
N ARG A 145 -5.84 -25.97 -13.01
CA ARG A 145 -6.52 -27.06 -13.71
C ARG A 145 -7.88 -27.19 -13.03
N LYS A 146 -8.93 -26.66 -13.65
CA LYS A 146 -10.28 -27.19 -13.45
C LYS A 146 -10.32 -28.50 -14.24
N VAL A 147 -10.47 -29.61 -13.53
CA VAL A 147 -11.07 -30.84 -14.05
C VAL A 147 -12.51 -30.82 -13.57
#